data_AF-A0A7C1USP9-F1
#
_entry.id   AF-A0A7C1USP9-F1
#
_cell.length_a   1.000
_cell.length_b   1.000
_cell.length_c   1.000
_cell.angle_alpha   90.00
_cell.angle_beta   90.00
_cell.angle_gamma   90.00
#
_symmetry.space_group_name_H-M   'P 1'
#
loop_
_entity.id
_entity.type
_entity.pdbx_description
1 polymer ?
#
loop_
_entity_poly.entity_id
_entity_poly.type
_entity_poly.pdbx_seq_one_letter_code
_entity_poly.pdbx_strand_id
1 'polypeptide(L)'
;WIFQYMPIGRGFTLDMLPTPEQRVWMWKRAWQVIREKKYFLPDFWNLGTVSDGCISAGRQGGYLYIDWNGKVMPCVFVPYSPVNVNDAYREGKTLNDILEEPFFKTIRQWQDRYGYAATRPEETKNWMMPCIIRDHHADFRRILEATEPDPEDEAALQAMIDPAYREGLIQYNEAVARLMDPIWEQEYLGGKGRGARSVGE
;
A
#
# COMPACT_ATOMS: atom_id res chain seq x y z
N TRP A 1 -4.50 12.84 -9.26
CA TRP A 1 -4.01 11.57 -8.73
C TRP A 1 -2.60 11.36 -9.24
N ILE A 2 -1.70 10.91 -8.37
CA ILE A 2 -0.32 10.56 -8.69
C ILE A 2 -0.17 9.07 -8.40
N PHE A 3 0.32 8.36 -9.41
CA PHE A 3 0.82 7.00 -9.24
C PHE A 3 2.34 7.03 -9.40
N GLN A 4 3.01 6.45 -8.41
CA GLN A 4 4.44 6.21 -8.47
C GLN A 4 4.67 4.91 -9.25
N TYR A 5 5.83 4.79 -9.88
CA TYR A 5 6.20 3.53 -10.52
C TYR A 5 6.20 2.41 -9.47
N MET A 6 5.57 1.29 -9.81
CA MET A 6 5.61 0.04 -9.04
C MET A 6 6.29 -1.00 -9.93
N PRO A 7 7.32 -1.73 -9.44
CA PRO A 7 8.11 -2.66 -10.25
C PRO A 7 7.36 -3.98 -10.48
N ILE A 8 6.25 -3.91 -11.22
CA ILE A 8 5.46 -5.07 -11.61
C ILE A 8 5.32 -5.14 -13.13
N GLY A 9 4.94 -6.30 -13.64
CA GLY A 9 4.76 -6.54 -15.06
C GLY A 9 6.09 -6.81 -15.79
N ARG A 10 6.01 -6.85 -17.12
CA ARG A 10 7.12 -7.30 -17.97
C ARG A 10 8.34 -6.39 -17.84
N GLY A 11 9.48 -6.99 -17.50
CA GLY A 11 10.76 -6.29 -17.42
C GLY A 11 10.81 -5.28 -16.27
N PHE A 12 10.25 -5.65 -15.11
CA PHE A 12 10.32 -4.83 -13.91
C PHE A 12 11.78 -4.46 -13.58
N THR A 13 11.98 -3.27 -13.03
CA THR A 13 13.28 -2.81 -12.53
C THR A 13 13.07 -1.98 -11.28
N LEU A 14 13.96 -2.09 -10.30
CA LEU A 14 13.89 -1.25 -9.10
C LEU A 14 14.48 0.16 -9.34
N ASP A 15 15.24 0.35 -10.41
CA ASP A 15 15.94 1.61 -10.71
C ASP A 15 14.99 2.78 -11.03
N MET A 16 13.75 2.45 -11.41
CA MET A 16 12.71 3.43 -11.72
C MET A 16 11.84 3.81 -10.53
N LEU A 17 12.04 3.16 -9.37
CA LEU A 17 11.38 3.58 -8.14
C LEU A 17 11.80 5.01 -7.79
N PRO A 18 10.88 5.87 -7.32
CA PRO A 18 11.27 7.14 -6.74
C PRO A 18 12.24 6.89 -5.59
N THR A 19 13.37 7.58 -5.54
CA THR A 19 14.31 7.42 -4.42
C THR A 19 13.65 7.80 -3.08
N PRO A 20 14.17 7.35 -1.93
CA PRO A 20 13.67 7.78 -0.63
C PRO A 20 13.59 9.32 -0.47
N GLU A 21 14.56 10.05 -0.99
CA GLU A 21 14.55 11.52 -0.97
C GLU A 21 13.47 12.10 -1.89
N GLN A 22 13.27 11.48 -3.06
CA GLN A 22 12.17 11.84 -3.96
C GLN A 22 10.82 11.55 -3.30
N ARG A 23 10.66 10.45 -2.55
CA ARG A 23 9.44 10.15 -1.78
C ARG A 23 9.13 11.27 -0.77
N VAL A 24 10.13 11.70 -0.01
CA VAL A 24 9.98 12.84 0.92
C VAL A 24 9.64 14.13 0.18
N TRP A 25 10.31 14.41 -0.94
CA TRP A 25 10.03 15.58 -1.76
C TRP A 25 8.60 15.57 -2.32
N MET A 26 8.12 14.41 -2.80
CA MET A 26 6.76 14.23 -3.32
C MET A 26 5.72 14.50 -2.22
N TRP A 27 5.91 13.99 -1.01
CA TRP A 27 5.06 14.30 0.14
C TRP A 27 5.03 15.81 0.44
N LYS A 28 6.20 16.46 0.51
CA LYS A 28 6.31 17.92 0.73
C LYS A 28 5.58 18.69 -0.36
N ARG A 29 5.76 18.28 -1.62
CA ARG A 29 5.17 18.94 -2.79
C ARG A 29 3.65 18.77 -2.81
N ALA A 30 3.14 17.59 -2.49
CA ALA A 30 1.70 17.34 -2.41
C ALA A 30 1.06 18.27 -1.37
N TRP A 31 1.64 18.36 -0.16
CA TRP A 31 1.14 19.29 0.87
C TRP A 31 1.27 20.76 0.50
N GLN A 32 2.33 21.14 -0.21
CA GLN A 32 2.48 22.50 -0.73
C GLN A 32 1.34 22.85 -1.69
N VAL A 33 1.08 21.99 -2.69
CA VAL A 33 0.00 22.19 -3.67
C VAL A 33 -1.36 22.26 -2.97
N ILE A 34 -1.63 21.34 -2.04
CA ILE A 34 -2.88 21.33 -1.27
C ILE A 34 -3.05 22.64 -0.47
N ARG A 35 -2.01 23.09 0.24
CA ARG A 35 -2.10 24.27 1.10
C ARG A 35 -2.16 25.58 0.33
N GLU A 36 -1.34 25.73 -0.71
CA GLU A 36 -1.19 26.99 -1.45
C GLU A 36 -2.19 27.12 -2.59
N LYS A 37 -2.45 26.04 -3.33
CA LYS A 37 -3.32 26.07 -4.53
C LYS A 37 -4.72 25.57 -4.27
N LYS A 38 -4.98 24.95 -3.11
CA LYS A 38 -6.27 24.34 -2.75
C LYS A 38 -6.69 23.22 -3.71
N TYR A 39 -5.74 22.63 -4.42
CA TYR A 39 -5.98 21.46 -5.24
C TYR A 39 -5.65 20.21 -4.46
N PHE A 40 -6.62 19.33 -4.33
CA PHE A 40 -6.37 18.02 -3.77
C PHE A 40 -5.54 17.19 -4.77
N LEU A 41 -4.30 16.89 -4.38
CA LEU A 41 -3.35 16.12 -5.18
C LEU A 41 -3.09 14.77 -4.48
N PRO A 42 -3.95 13.76 -4.70
CA PRO A 42 -3.82 12.48 -4.02
C PRO A 42 -2.63 11.70 -4.58
N ASP A 43 -1.72 11.30 -3.70
CA ASP A 43 -0.60 10.39 -3.91
C ASP A 43 -0.82 9.18 -3.00
N PHE A 44 -1.22 8.05 -3.59
CA PHE A 44 -1.62 6.83 -2.87
C PHE A 44 -0.54 6.26 -1.94
N TRP A 45 0.69 6.68 -2.15
CA TRP A 45 1.88 6.09 -1.58
C TRP A 45 2.59 6.98 -0.58
N ASN A 46 2.15 8.23 -0.45
CA ASN A 46 2.59 9.17 0.58
C ASN A 46 1.44 9.75 1.41
N LEU A 47 0.19 9.65 0.92
CA LEU A 47 -0.98 10.26 1.54
C LEU A 47 -2.01 9.22 2.00
N GLY A 48 -1.57 8.10 2.59
CA GLY A 48 -2.50 7.13 3.19
C GLY A 48 -3.36 7.77 4.30
N THR A 49 -2.93 8.89 4.89
CA THR A 49 -3.71 9.68 5.85
C THR A 49 -5.01 10.28 5.31
N VAL A 50 -5.19 10.32 3.99
CA VAL A 50 -6.45 10.80 3.38
C VAL A 50 -7.43 9.67 3.08
N SER A 51 -7.01 8.42 3.26
CA SER A 51 -7.76 7.20 2.91
C SER A 51 -7.74 6.14 4.02
N ASP A 52 -7.36 6.51 5.24
CA ASP A 52 -7.19 5.62 6.39
C ASP A 52 -6.22 4.45 6.12
N GLY A 53 -5.09 4.76 5.48
CA GLY A 53 -4.08 3.80 5.07
C GLY A 53 -4.36 3.16 3.70
N CYS A 54 -3.80 1.96 3.48
CA CYS A 54 -4.01 1.21 2.24
C CYS A 54 -5.45 0.76 2.11
N ILE A 55 -6.07 0.89 0.95
CA ILE A 55 -7.48 0.53 0.69
C ILE A 55 -7.65 -0.82 -0.03
N SER A 56 -6.59 -1.65 -0.06
CA SER A 56 -6.58 -2.95 -0.76
C SER A 56 -7.33 -4.06 0.01
N ALA A 57 -7.50 -5.22 -0.64
CA ALA A 57 -7.96 -6.48 -0.06
C ALA A 57 -9.41 -6.46 0.48
N GLY A 58 -10.23 -5.55 -0.04
CA GLY A 58 -11.66 -5.49 0.27
C GLY A 58 -11.97 -5.19 1.73
N ARG A 59 -11.10 -4.43 2.44
CA ARG A 59 -11.47 -3.90 3.77
C ARG A 59 -12.65 -2.94 3.66
N GLN A 60 -13.27 -2.61 4.78
CA GLN A 60 -14.35 -1.61 4.81
C GLN A 60 -13.86 -0.27 4.23
N GLY A 61 -14.62 0.28 3.27
CA GLY A 61 -14.23 1.47 2.50
C GLY A 61 -13.11 1.24 1.47
N GLY A 62 -12.68 0.00 1.27
CA GLY A 62 -11.65 -0.41 0.32
C GLY A 62 -12.20 -1.07 -0.94
N TYR A 63 -11.31 -1.74 -1.67
CA TYR A 63 -11.62 -2.43 -2.92
C TYR A 63 -10.83 -3.73 -3.10
N LEU A 64 -11.27 -4.52 -4.07
CA LEU A 64 -10.53 -5.61 -4.70
C LEU A 64 -10.53 -5.38 -6.22
N TYR A 65 -9.55 -5.93 -6.90
CA TYR A 65 -9.40 -5.84 -8.34
C TYR A 65 -9.74 -7.20 -8.97
N ILE A 66 -10.55 -7.20 -10.04
CA ILE A 66 -10.84 -8.39 -10.83
C ILE A 66 -10.35 -8.11 -12.25
N ASP A 67 -9.43 -8.93 -12.75
CA ASP A 67 -8.92 -8.78 -14.11
C ASP A 67 -9.91 -9.33 -15.16
N TRP A 68 -9.57 -9.18 -16.44
CA TRP A 68 -10.39 -9.68 -17.55
C TRP A 68 -10.49 -11.21 -17.61
N ASN A 69 -9.60 -11.95 -16.94
CA ASN A 69 -9.65 -13.42 -16.84
C ASN A 69 -10.47 -13.89 -15.62
N GLY A 70 -10.89 -12.96 -14.76
CA GLY A 70 -11.62 -13.23 -13.52
C GLY A 70 -10.72 -13.48 -12.30
N LYS A 71 -9.40 -13.33 -12.40
CA LYS A 71 -8.49 -13.40 -11.25
C LYS A 71 -8.78 -12.25 -10.29
N VAL A 72 -9.00 -12.56 -9.02
CA VAL A 72 -9.28 -11.57 -7.98
C VAL A 72 -8.01 -11.25 -7.21
N MET A 73 -7.63 -9.99 -7.13
CA MET A 73 -6.41 -9.48 -6.50
C MET A 73 -6.74 -8.38 -5.48
N PRO A 74 -5.90 -8.17 -4.45
CA PRO A 74 -6.21 -7.20 -3.41
C PRO A 74 -6.08 -5.76 -3.91
N CYS A 75 -5.25 -5.53 -4.93
CA CYS A 75 -4.93 -4.23 -5.51
C CYS A 75 -4.39 -4.47 -6.91
N VAL A 76 -4.58 -3.51 -7.83
CA VAL A 76 -3.99 -3.58 -9.19
C VAL A 76 -2.45 -3.65 -9.17
N PHE A 77 -1.82 -3.26 -8.06
CA PHE A 77 -0.38 -3.31 -7.86
C PHE A 77 0.12 -4.58 -7.14
N VAL A 78 -0.77 -5.51 -6.82
CA VAL A 78 -0.45 -6.76 -6.12
C VAL A 78 -0.92 -7.93 -7.00
N PRO A 79 -0.07 -8.39 -7.94
CA PRO A 79 -0.47 -9.28 -9.02
C PRO A 79 -0.51 -10.76 -8.57
N TYR A 80 -1.22 -11.03 -7.48
CA TYR A 80 -1.36 -12.37 -6.89
C TYR A 80 -2.80 -12.62 -6.48
N SER A 81 -3.33 -13.76 -6.88
CA SER A 81 -4.74 -14.09 -6.81
C SER A 81 -4.95 -15.45 -6.13
N PRO A 82 -5.73 -15.52 -5.04
CA PRO A 82 -6.06 -16.79 -4.41
C PRO A 82 -7.23 -17.50 -5.12
N VAL A 83 -7.96 -16.79 -6.00
CA VAL A 83 -9.23 -17.27 -6.54
C VAL A 83 -9.59 -16.60 -7.86
N ASN A 84 -10.26 -17.33 -8.74
CA ASN A 84 -10.95 -16.80 -9.91
C ASN A 84 -12.46 -16.67 -9.64
N VAL A 85 -13.03 -15.48 -9.90
CA VAL A 85 -14.46 -15.21 -9.66
C VAL A 85 -15.38 -16.12 -10.46
N ASN A 86 -14.97 -16.54 -11.67
CA ASN A 86 -15.76 -17.43 -12.51
C ASN A 86 -15.81 -18.84 -11.94
N ASP A 87 -14.70 -19.32 -11.38
CA ASP A 87 -14.63 -20.62 -10.70
C ASP A 87 -15.46 -20.59 -9.42
N ALA A 88 -15.28 -19.55 -8.60
CA ALA A 88 -16.04 -19.37 -7.37
C ALA A 88 -17.56 -19.39 -7.61
N TYR A 89 -18.05 -18.65 -8.61
CA TYR A 89 -19.48 -18.65 -8.93
C TYR A 89 -19.97 -19.99 -9.51
N ARG A 90 -19.14 -20.71 -10.28
CA ARG A 90 -19.48 -22.07 -10.74
C ARG A 90 -19.61 -23.06 -9.59
N GLU A 91 -18.87 -22.84 -8.50
CA GLU A 91 -18.94 -23.62 -7.26
C GLU A 91 -20.10 -23.17 -6.34
N GLY A 92 -20.87 -22.15 -6.72
CA GLY A 92 -21.96 -21.59 -5.91
C GLY A 92 -21.50 -20.66 -4.77
N LYS A 93 -20.22 -20.25 -4.77
CA LYS A 93 -19.69 -19.23 -3.86
C LYS A 93 -20.15 -17.82 -4.29
N THR A 94 -19.96 -16.86 -3.40
CA THR A 94 -20.33 -15.44 -3.57
C THR A 94 -19.10 -14.53 -3.46
N LEU A 95 -19.28 -13.23 -3.67
CA LEU A 95 -18.20 -12.25 -3.39
C LEU A 95 -17.80 -12.23 -1.91
N ASN A 96 -18.72 -12.55 -0.99
CA ASN A 96 -18.40 -12.61 0.43
C ASN A 96 -17.46 -13.78 0.74
N ASP A 97 -17.65 -14.92 0.09
CA ASP A 97 -16.74 -16.06 0.22
C ASP A 97 -15.37 -15.73 -0.35
N ILE A 98 -15.32 -15.06 -1.50
CA ILE A 98 -14.07 -14.54 -2.09
C ILE A 98 -13.38 -13.58 -1.12
N LEU A 99 -14.10 -12.65 -0.51
CA LEU A 99 -13.52 -11.72 0.46
C LEU A 99 -12.89 -12.44 1.65
N GLU A 100 -13.42 -13.58 2.07
CA GLU A 100 -12.92 -14.38 3.18
C GLU A 100 -11.75 -15.32 2.81
N GLU A 101 -11.29 -15.33 1.55
CA GLU A 101 -10.08 -16.06 1.17
C GLU A 101 -8.88 -15.68 2.07
N PRO A 102 -8.05 -16.65 2.49
CA PRO A 102 -6.97 -16.43 3.46
C PRO A 102 -6.03 -15.28 3.10
N PHE A 103 -5.69 -15.13 1.81
CA PHE A 103 -4.81 -14.06 1.34
C PHE A 103 -5.38 -12.67 1.62
N PHE A 104 -6.66 -12.42 1.30
CA PHE A 104 -7.27 -11.11 1.56
C PHE A 104 -7.45 -10.88 3.06
N LYS A 105 -7.91 -11.89 3.79
CA LYS A 105 -8.11 -11.82 5.23
C LYS A 105 -6.83 -11.48 5.99
N THR A 106 -5.72 -12.13 5.65
CA THR A 106 -4.43 -11.86 6.29
C THR A 106 -3.90 -10.46 5.96
N ILE A 107 -4.13 -9.94 4.74
CA ILE A 107 -3.82 -8.54 4.40
C ILE A 107 -4.66 -7.58 5.24
N ARG A 108 -5.98 -7.81 5.38
CA ARG A 108 -6.85 -6.96 6.22
C ARG A 108 -6.42 -6.97 7.68
N GLN A 109 -6.09 -8.13 8.23
CA GLN A 109 -5.56 -8.24 9.59
C GLN A 109 -4.22 -7.50 9.76
N TRP A 110 -3.36 -7.50 8.73
CA TRP A 110 -2.15 -6.68 8.73
C TRP A 110 -2.51 -5.18 8.72
N GLN A 111 -3.46 -4.75 7.90
CA GLN A 111 -3.94 -3.35 7.85
C GLN A 111 -4.48 -2.90 9.21
N ASP A 112 -5.26 -3.74 9.89
CA ASP A 112 -5.79 -3.48 11.24
C ASP A 112 -4.65 -3.19 12.22
N ARG A 113 -3.66 -4.09 12.28
CA ARG A 113 -2.47 -3.94 13.13
C ARG A 113 -1.60 -2.74 12.74
N TYR A 114 -1.58 -2.38 11.47
CA TYR A 114 -0.83 -1.22 10.97
C TYR A 114 -1.49 0.11 11.33
N GLY A 115 -2.78 0.10 11.66
CA GLY A 115 -3.46 1.27 12.19
C GLY A 115 -4.91 1.42 11.76
N TYR A 116 -5.42 0.58 10.85
CA TYR A 116 -6.82 0.72 10.40
C TYR A 116 -7.82 0.49 11.54
N ALA A 117 -7.49 -0.41 12.48
CA ALA A 117 -8.30 -0.66 13.68
C ALA A 117 -7.92 0.22 14.87
N ALA A 118 -6.99 1.16 14.70
CA ALA A 118 -6.55 2.05 15.77
C ALA A 118 -7.70 2.98 16.20
N THR A 119 -7.80 3.18 17.51
CA THR A 119 -8.78 4.12 18.09
C THR A 119 -8.14 5.44 18.49
N ARG A 120 -6.80 5.46 18.54
CA ARG A 120 -5.99 6.62 18.91
C ARG A 120 -4.86 6.83 17.89
N PRO A 121 -4.49 8.09 17.55
CA PRO A 121 -3.44 8.36 16.57
C PRO A 121 -2.10 7.65 16.85
N GLU A 122 -1.66 7.56 18.09
CA GLU A 122 -0.42 6.91 18.53
C GLU A 122 -0.40 5.38 18.33
N GLU A 123 -1.56 4.77 18.12
CA GLU A 123 -1.68 3.35 17.77
C GLU A 123 -1.46 3.14 16.26
N THR A 124 -1.62 4.19 15.44
CA THR A 124 -1.39 4.14 14.00
C THR A 124 0.10 4.16 13.66
N LYS A 125 0.50 3.32 12.71
CA LYS A 125 1.83 3.35 12.10
C LYS A 125 1.89 4.38 10.98
N ASN A 126 3.04 4.49 10.33
CA ASN A 126 3.31 5.52 9.34
C ASN A 126 2.43 5.41 8.07
N TRP A 127 1.28 6.08 8.05
CA TRP A 127 0.39 6.09 6.89
C TRP A 127 0.93 6.88 5.67
N MET A 128 2.13 7.48 5.76
CA MET A 128 2.86 7.92 4.56
C MET A 128 3.57 6.76 3.84
N MET A 129 3.49 5.55 4.40
CA MET A 129 4.04 4.32 3.87
C MET A 129 2.99 3.20 3.89
N PRO A 130 1.83 3.37 3.23
CA PRO A 130 0.68 2.49 3.47
C PRO A 130 0.77 1.13 2.74
N CYS A 131 1.56 1.01 1.67
CA CYS A 131 1.42 -0.11 0.72
C CYS A 131 2.14 -1.38 1.21
N ILE A 132 1.39 -2.46 1.44
CA ILE A 132 1.96 -3.72 1.95
C ILE A 132 3.04 -4.32 1.03
N ILE A 133 2.81 -4.36 -0.29
CA ILE A 133 3.77 -4.95 -1.23
C ILE A 133 5.03 -4.09 -1.42
N ARG A 134 4.97 -2.77 -1.22
CA ARG A 134 6.09 -1.89 -1.55
C ARG A 134 6.76 -1.32 -0.32
N ASP A 135 5.97 -0.79 0.59
CA ASP A 135 6.43 -0.11 1.79
C ASP A 135 6.48 -1.07 3.00
N HIS A 136 6.11 -2.35 2.86
CA HIS A 136 6.21 -3.38 3.90
C HIS A 136 6.54 -4.76 3.32
N HIS A 137 7.45 -4.80 2.34
CA HIS A 137 7.64 -6.00 1.50
C HIS A 137 7.99 -7.26 2.30
N ALA A 138 8.76 -7.15 3.40
CA ALA A 138 9.06 -8.28 4.27
C ALA A 138 7.80 -8.91 4.89
N ASP A 139 6.84 -8.11 5.34
CA ASP A 139 5.55 -8.61 5.83
C ASP A 139 4.74 -9.20 4.69
N PHE A 140 4.73 -8.54 3.53
CA PHE A 140 4.05 -9.07 2.35
C PHE A 140 4.58 -10.44 1.93
N ARG A 141 5.90 -10.67 1.98
CA ARG A 141 6.51 -11.98 1.72
C ARG A 141 6.02 -13.05 2.68
N ARG A 142 5.92 -12.75 3.98
CA ARG A 142 5.36 -13.67 4.97
C ARG A 142 3.91 -14.03 4.66
N ILE A 143 3.12 -13.05 4.20
CA ILE A 143 1.73 -13.28 3.80
C ILE A 143 1.68 -14.16 2.54
N LEU A 144 2.49 -13.89 1.52
CA LEU A 144 2.58 -14.71 0.32
C LEU A 144 2.96 -16.16 0.65
N GLU A 145 4.00 -16.36 1.46
CA GLU A 145 4.46 -17.69 1.86
C GLU A 145 3.42 -18.44 2.70
N ALA A 146 2.62 -17.74 3.50
CA ALA A 146 1.60 -18.38 4.36
C ALA A 146 0.27 -18.68 3.65
N THR A 147 0.01 -18.06 2.51
CA THR A 147 -1.30 -18.13 1.82
C THR A 147 -1.21 -18.62 0.39
N GLU A 148 0.00 -18.70 -0.17
CA GLU A 148 0.33 -19.29 -1.47
C GLU A 148 -0.63 -18.91 -2.62
N PRO A 149 -0.97 -17.62 -2.83
CA PRO A 149 -1.82 -17.22 -3.94
C PRO A 149 -1.08 -17.41 -5.27
N ASP A 150 -1.84 -17.67 -6.35
CA ASP A 150 -1.28 -17.82 -7.68
C ASP A 150 -0.82 -16.47 -8.26
N PRO A 151 0.32 -16.41 -8.95
CA PRO A 151 0.70 -15.23 -9.72
C PRO A 151 -0.33 -14.92 -10.83
N GLU A 152 -0.56 -13.63 -11.08
CA GLU A 152 -1.44 -13.17 -12.15
C GLU A 152 -0.94 -13.64 -13.52
N ASP A 153 0.37 -13.54 -13.77
CA ASP A 153 1.02 -13.91 -15.02
C ASP A 153 2.47 -14.37 -14.79
N GLU A 154 3.17 -14.67 -15.90
CA GLU A 154 4.58 -15.06 -15.87
C GLU A 154 5.47 -13.97 -15.25
N ALA A 155 5.18 -12.69 -15.49
CA ALA A 155 6.00 -11.61 -14.94
C ALA A 155 5.86 -11.51 -13.41
N ALA A 156 4.64 -11.71 -12.89
CA ALA A 156 4.37 -11.82 -11.47
C ALA A 156 5.08 -13.04 -10.85
N LEU A 157 5.09 -14.19 -11.55
CA LEU A 157 5.84 -15.38 -11.10
C LEU A 157 7.35 -15.10 -11.03
N GLN A 158 7.93 -14.49 -12.07
CA GLN A 158 9.35 -14.14 -12.09
C GLN A 158 9.70 -13.18 -10.94
N ALA A 159 8.88 -12.15 -10.70
CA ALA A 159 9.07 -11.25 -9.55
C ALA A 159 8.93 -11.99 -8.20
N MET A 160 8.00 -12.94 -8.11
CA MET A 160 7.76 -13.71 -6.89
C MET A 160 8.97 -14.55 -6.47
N ILE A 161 9.67 -15.15 -7.43
CA ILE A 161 10.79 -16.08 -7.18
C ILE A 161 12.17 -15.42 -7.20
N ASP A 162 12.28 -14.19 -7.71
CA ASP A 162 13.54 -13.46 -7.81
C ASP A 162 14.02 -12.95 -6.42
N PRO A 163 15.15 -13.46 -5.90
CA PRO A 163 15.71 -13.00 -4.63
C PRO A 163 16.16 -11.53 -4.67
N ALA A 164 16.65 -11.05 -5.82
CA ALA A 164 17.11 -9.67 -5.95
C ALA A 164 15.92 -8.70 -5.90
N TYR A 165 14.79 -9.06 -6.51
CA TYR A 165 13.54 -8.31 -6.39
C TYR A 165 13.08 -8.23 -4.93
N ARG A 166 13.02 -9.38 -4.25
CA ARG A 166 12.63 -9.47 -2.83
C ARG A 166 13.51 -8.59 -1.96
N GLU A 167 14.82 -8.80 -2.01
CA GLU A 167 15.76 -8.09 -1.11
C GLU A 167 15.85 -6.61 -1.46
N GLY A 168 15.79 -6.25 -2.75
CA GLY A 168 15.78 -4.86 -3.18
C GLY A 168 14.55 -4.09 -2.68
N LEU A 169 13.36 -4.68 -2.69
CA LEU A 169 12.16 -4.03 -2.13
C LEU A 169 12.19 -3.92 -0.60
N ILE A 170 12.79 -4.90 0.09
CA ILE A 170 13.00 -4.82 1.55
C ILE A 170 13.95 -3.66 1.88
N GLN A 171 15.09 -3.57 1.19
CA GLN A 171 16.07 -2.49 1.38
C GLN A 171 15.47 -1.12 1.02
N TYR A 172 14.69 -1.06 -0.06
CA TYR A 172 13.98 0.15 -0.47
C TYR A 172 13.00 0.61 0.61
N ASN A 173 12.18 -0.31 1.14
CA ASN A 173 11.28 -0.02 2.26
C ASN A 173 12.05 0.59 3.46
N GLU A 174 13.09 -0.09 3.93
CA GLU A 174 13.89 0.39 5.08
C GLU A 174 14.51 1.77 4.83
N ALA A 175 14.95 2.04 3.61
CA ALA A 175 15.52 3.33 3.24
C ALA A 175 14.47 4.45 3.26
N VAL A 176 13.25 4.19 2.79
CA VAL A 176 12.13 5.14 2.88
C VAL A 176 11.74 5.35 4.35
N ALA A 177 11.63 4.28 5.15
CA ALA A 177 11.27 4.35 6.57
C ALA A 177 12.23 5.24 7.37
N ARG A 178 13.55 5.10 7.14
CA ARG A 178 14.59 5.94 7.79
C ARG A 178 14.35 7.44 7.61
N LEU A 179 13.74 7.86 6.50
CA LEU A 179 13.45 9.27 6.23
C LEU A 179 12.02 9.68 6.60
N MET A 180 11.06 8.80 6.39
CA MET A 180 9.64 9.10 6.57
C MET A 180 9.16 8.95 8.02
N ASP A 181 9.72 8.02 8.79
CA ASP A 181 9.30 7.79 10.18
C ASP A 181 9.53 9.01 11.09
N PRO A 182 10.70 9.70 11.04
CA PRO A 182 10.87 10.93 11.81
C PRO A 182 9.86 12.03 11.42
N ILE A 183 9.48 12.08 10.13
CA ILE A 183 8.46 13.04 9.64
C ILE A 183 7.08 12.64 10.18
N TRP A 184 6.76 11.35 10.21
CA TRP A 184 5.53 10.82 10.77
C TRP A 184 5.39 11.22 12.24
N GLU A 185 6.41 10.88 13.03
CA GLU A 185 6.48 11.21 14.45
C GLU A 185 6.35 12.71 14.69
N GLN A 186 7.02 13.54 13.88
CA GLN A 186 6.98 14.98 14.06
C GLN A 186 5.64 15.62 13.66
N GLU A 187 5.12 15.31 12.47
CA GLU A 187 4.01 16.06 11.86
C GLU A 187 2.63 15.45 12.15
N TYR A 188 2.56 14.17 12.54
CA TYR A 188 1.30 13.45 12.75
C TYR A 188 1.09 12.98 14.19
N LEU A 189 2.14 12.54 14.90
CA LEU A 189 2.03 12.09 16.29
C LEU A 189 2.48 13.15 17.31
N GLY A 190 3.43 14.00 16.93
CA GLY A 190 3.96 15.07 17.75
C GLY A 190 2.89 16.10 18.05
N GLY A 191 2.43 16.17 19.30
CA GLY A 191 1.39 17.08 19.80
C GLY A 191 1.67 18.59 19.63
N LYS A 192 2.74 18.97 18.93
CA LYS A 192 2.91 20.30 18.33
C LYS A 192 2.15 20.36 17.00
N GLY A 193 0.85 20.07 17.03
CA GLY A 193 -0.04 20.54 15.99
C GLY A 193 0.28 22.02 15.82
N ARG A 194 0.74 22.42 14.63
CA ARG A 194 1.25 23.77 14.37
C ARG A 194 0.24 24.74 14.98
N GLY A 195 0.62 25.32 16.12
CA GLY A 195 -0.20 26.30 16.81
C GLY A 195 -0.66 27.29 15.76
N ALA A 196 -1.94 27.64 15.82
CA ALA A 196 -2.57 28.64 14.96
C ALA A 196 -1.52 29.67 14.54
N ARG A 197 -1.05 29.59 13.29
CA ARG A 197 -0.21 30.65 12.74
C ARG A 197 -1.04 31.90 12.92
N SER A 198 -0.54 32.80 13.75
CA SER A 198 -1.12 34.10 14.03
C SER A 198 -1.72 34.65 12.75
N VAL A 199 -3.05 34.76 12.74
CA VAL A 199 -3.73 35.68 11.85
C VAL A 199 -3.11 37.03 12.18
N GLY A 200 -2.36 37.57 11.22
CA GLY A 200 -1.65 38.83 11.40
C GLY A 200 -2.63 39.94 11.76
N GLU A 201 -2.23 40.73 12.74
CA GLU A 201 -2.48 42.18 12.77
C GLU A 201 -1.22 42.88 12.27
#